data_AF-A0A958N9N2-F1
#
_entry.id   AF-A0A958N9N2-F1
#
_cell.length_a   1.000
_cell.length_b   1.000
_cell.length_c   1.000
_cell.angle_alpha   90.00
_cell.angle_beta   90.00
_cell.angle_gamma   90.00
#
_symmetry.space_group_name_H-M   'P 1'
#
loop_
_entity.id
_entity.type
_entity.pdbx_description
1 polymer ?
#
loop_
_entity_poly.entity_id
_entity_poly.type
_entity_poly.pdbx_seq_one_letter_code
_entity_poly.pdbx_strand_id
1 'polypeptide(L)'
;ILAAVLTIIGYSLNDTIVIFDRIRENLPVFRNMTLEQVTNRSINDTLSRTTLTSFTTLLAVIALYTFAGGVIADFALALGFGIFVGTYSSIYVAAPIVIWFEKFKGAKARI
;
A
#
# COMPACT_ATOMS: atom_id res chain seq x y z
N ILE A 1 15.13 10.60 13.36
CA ILE A 1 13.64 10.50 13.37
C ILE A 1 13.03 11.09 12.09
N LEU A 2 13.25 12.36 11.74
CA LEU A 2 12.70 12.96 10.50
C LEU A 2 13.02 12.16 9.22
N ALA A 3 14.26 11.68 9.08
CA ALA A 3 14.64 10.81 7.97
C ALA A 3 13.80 9.53 7.89
N ALA A 4 13.49 8.90 9.03
CA ALA A 4 12.68 7.67 9.07
C ALA A 4 11.24 7.97 8.60
N VAL A 5 10.67 9.08 9.06
CA VAL A 5 9.33 9.53 8.65
C VAL A 5 9.27 9.76 7.15
N LEU A 6 10.26 10.45 6.58
CA LEU A 6 10.32 10.69 5.13
C LEU A 6 10.41 9.37 4.35
N THR A 7 11.21 8.41 4.82
CA THR A 7 11.33 7.07 4.22
C THR A 7 10.02 6.30 4.28
N ILE A 8 9.31 6.32 5.41
CA ILE A 8 8.02 5.65 5.58
C ILE A 8 6.97 6.22 4.62
N ILE A 9 6.92 7.56 4.48
CA ILE A 9 6.01 8.21 3.53
C ILE A 9 6.29 7.73 2.12
N GLY A 10 7.56 7.74 1.67
CA GLY A 10 7.93 7.26 0.34
C GLY A 10 7.57 5.79 0.12
N TYR A 11 7.82 4.95 1.12
CA TYR A 11 7.52 3.52 1.08
C TYR A 11 6.02 3.24 0.98
N SER A 12 5.20 3.86 1.84
CA SER A 12 3.75 3.66 1.84
C SER A 12 3.09 4.23 0.57
N LEU A 13 3.57 5.36 0.06
CA LEU A 13 3.08 5.93 -1.20
C LEU A 13 3.40 5.03 -2.39
N ASN A 14 4.60 4.43 -2.43
CA ASN A 14 4.97 3.49 -3.48
C ASN A 14 3.97 2.33 -3.60
N ASP A 15 3.64 1.69 -2.49
CA ASP A 15 2.70 0.57 -2.49
C ASP A 15 1.29 1.00 -2.90
N THR A 16 0.86 2.17 -2.43
CA THR A 16 -0.43 2.76 -2.80
C THR A 16 -0.52 3.09 -4.30
N ILE A 17 0.54 3.66 -4.89
CA ILE A 17 0.58 3.99 -6.33
C ILE A 17 0.46 2.72 -7.17
N VAL A 18 1.18 1.65 -6.82
CA VAL A 18 1.14 0.38 -7.57
C VAL A 18 -0.26 -0.23 -7.56
N ILE A 19 -0.95 -0.21 -6.41
CA ILE A 19 -2.33 -0.72 -6.30
C ILE A 19 -3.29 0.13 -7.15
N PHE A 20 -3.21 1.46 -7.05
CA PHE A 20 -4.06 2.35 -7.84
C PHE A 20 -3.81 2.28 -9.34
N ASP A 21 -2.55 2.12 -9.75
CA ASP A 21 -2.20 1.93 -11.15
C ASP A 21 -2.80 0.63 -11.68
N ARG A 22 -2.71 -0.47 -10.92
CA ARG A 22 -3.32 -1.74 -11.30
C ARG A 22 -4.84 -1.67 -11.39
N ILE A 23 -5.51 -0.95 -10.49
CA ILE A 23 -6.96 -0.71 -10.57
C ILE A 23 -7.30 0.02 -11.86
N ARG A 24 -6.53 1.07 -12.21
CA ARG A 24 -6.72 1.84 -13.45
C ARG A 24 -6.50 1.00 -14.70
N GLU A 25 -5.52 0.10 -14.68
CA GLU A 25 -5.24 -0.83 -15.78
C GLU A 25 -6.34 -1.89 -15.94
N ASN A 26 -6.86 -2.43 -14.84
CA ASN A 26 -7.87 -3.49 -14.86
C ASN A 26 -9.29 -2.97 -15.16
N LEU A 27 -9.60 -1.70 -14.89
CA LEU A 27 -10.90 -1.08 -15.17
C LEU A 27 -11.37 -1.19 -16.65
N PRO A 28 -10.57 -0.82 -17.67
CA PRO A 28 -10.97 -0.97 -19.06
C PRO A 28 -10.93 -2.42 -19.57
N VAL A 29 -10.17 -3.31 -18.92
CA VAL A 29 -10.05 -4.73 -19.28
C VAL A 29 -11.28 -5.51 -18.82
N PHE A 30 -11.77 -5.25 -17.60
CA PHE A 30 -12.88 -5.96 -16.98
C PHE A 30 -14.18 -5.13 -16.96
N ARG A 31 -14.60 -4.64 -18.13
CA ARG A 31 -15.81 -3.79 -18.28
C ARG A 31 -17.12 -4.41 -17.77
N ASN A 32 -17.19 -5.74 -17.68
CA ASN A 32 -18.38 -6.46 -17.22
C ASN A 32 -18.37 -6.74 -15.71
N MET A 33 -17.29 -6.38 -15.00
CA MET A 33 -17.16 -6.58 -13.55
C MET A 33 -17.53 -5.30 -12.81
N THR A 34 -18.08 -5.45 -11.61
CA THR A 34 -18.32 -4.32 -10.70
C THR A 34 -17.01 -3.69 -10.26
N LEU A 35 -17.03 -2.41 -9.86
CA LEU A 35 -15.85 -1.71 -9.39
C LEU A 35 -15.19 -2.44 -8.22
N GLU A 36 -16.00 -3.01 -7.33
CA GLU A 36 -15.56 -3.84 -6.19
C GLU A 36 -14.80 -5.09 -6.65
N GLN A 37 -15.33 -5.82 -7.64
CA GLN A 37 -14.67 -7.01 -8.20
C GLN A 37 -13.33 -6.67 -8.87
N VAL A 38 -13.28 -5.58 -9.64
CA VAL A 38 -12.05 -5.10 -10.27
C VAL A 38 -11.02 -4.69 -9.23
N THR A 39 -11.46 -4.04 -8.15
CA THR A 39 -10.60 -3.61 -7.05
C THR A 39 -10.02 -4.80 -6.30
N ASN A 40 -10.86 -5.76 -5.91
CA ASN A 40 -10.41 -6.97 -5.23
C ASN A 40 -9.44 -7.78 -6.11
N ARG A 41 -9.70 -7.88 -7.42
CA ARG A 41 -8.77 -8.51 -8.36
C ARG A 41 -7.43 -7.79 -8.43
N SER A 42 -7.45 -6.47 -8.53
CA SER A 42 -6.25 -5.65 -8.64
C SER A 42 -5.39 -5.69 -7.37
N ILE A 43 -6.03 -5.74 -6.20
CA ILE A 43 -5.35 -5.96 -4.92
C ILE A 43 -4.67 -7.35 -4.93
N ASN A 44 -5.38 -8.41 -5.31
CA ASN A 44 -4.80 -9.75 -5.38
C ASN A 44 -3.62 -9.84 -6.37
N ASP A 45 -3.72 -9.20 -7.54
CA ASP A 45 -2.63 -9.14 -8.53
C ASP A 45 -1.36 -8.45 -7.97
N THR A 46 -1.53 -7.46 -7.10
CA THR A 46 -0.42 -6.66 -6.52
C THR A 46 0.03 -7.15 -5.15
N LEU A 47 -0.72 -8.06 -4.52
CA LEU A 47 -0.48 -8.55 -3.17
C LEU A 47 0.86 -9.27 -3.05
N SER A 48 1.21 -10.12 -4.02
CA SER A 48 2.50 -10.82 -4.03
C SER A 48 3.67 -9.84 -4.11
N ARG A 49 3.56 -8.78 -4.91
CA ARG A 49 4.61 -7.77 -5.07
C ARG A 49 4.78 -6.96 -3.78
N THR A 50 3.70 -6.38 -3.28
CA THR A 50 3.69 -5.52 -2.08
C THR A 50 4.10 -6.29 -0.83
N THR A 51 3.64 -7.54 -0.68
CA THR A 51 4.04 -8.41 0.44
C THR A 51 5.52 -8.75 0.37
N LEU A 52 6.06 -9.08 -0.81
CA LEU A 52 7.46 -9.45 -0.97
C LEU A 52 8.40 -8.26 -0.70
N THR A 53 8.07 -7.07 -1.19
CA THR A 53 8.84 -5.84 -0.92
C THR A 53 8.77 -5.46 0.57
N SER A 54 7.60 -5.58 1.21
CA SER A 54 7.44 -5.34 2.65
C SER A 54 8.23 -6.34 3.49
N PHE A 55 8.17 -7.61 3.13
CA PHE A 55 8.85 -8.66 3.87
C PHE A 55 10.37 -8.53 3.78
N THR A 56 10.90 -8.32 2.58
CA THR A 56 12.35 -8.16 2.38
C THR A 56 12.89 -6.90 3.06
N THR A 57 12.15 -5.80 3.05
CA THR A 57 12.53 -4.58 3.79
C THR A 57 12.46 -4.78 5.30
N LEU A 58 11.44 -5.49 5.82
CA LEU A 58 11.37 -5.87 7.23
C LEU A 58 12.58 -6.70 7.67
N LEU A 59 13.01 -7.68 6.87
CA LEU A 59 14.21 -8.47 7.18
C LEU A 59 15.47 -7.59 7.29
N ALA A 60 15.64 -6.64 6.37
CA ALA A 60 16.76 -5.70 6.41
C ALA A 60 16.70 -4.77 7.65
N VAL A 61 15.51 -4.29 7.99
CA VAL A 61 15.28 -3.43 9.16
C VAL A 61 15.51 -4.20 10.47
N ILE A 62 15.12 -5.47 10.54
CA ILE A 62 15.38 -6.34 11.69
C ILE A 62 16.89 -6.51 11.88
N ALA A 63 17.64 -6.77 10.81
CA ALA A 63 19.09 -6.86 10.88
C ALA A 63 19.73 -5.52 11.34
N LEU A 64 19.25 -4.39 10.80
CA LEU A 64 19.68 -3.06 11.26
C LEU A 64 19.40 -2.86 12.75
N TYR A 65 18.22 -3.25 13.23
CA TYR A 65 17.85 -3.12 14.64
C TYR A 65 18.74 -3.97 15.55
N THR A 66 19.05 -5.22 15.17
CA THR A 66 19.83 -6.13 16.01
C THR A 66 21.34 -5.86 15.97
N PHE A 67 21.88 -5.39 14.84
CA PHE A 67 23.33 -5.30 14.63
C PHE A 67 23.91 -3.87 14.63
N ALA A 68 23.12 -2.82 14.36
CA ALA A 68 23.70 -1.47 14.14
C ALA A 68 23.96 -0.68 15.43
N GLY A 69 23.18 -0.89 16.49
CA GLY A 69 23.32 -0.21 17.78
C GLY A 69 23.11 1.33 17.75
N GLY A 70 23.05 1.93 18.94
CA GLY A 70 22.93 3.39 19.10
C GLY A 70 21.70 4.00 18.41
N VAL A 71 21.87 5.20 17.82
CA VAL A 71 20.79 5.97 17.16
C VAL A 71 20.17 5.23 15.95
N ILE A 72 20.91 4.28 15.36
CA ILE A 72 20.42 3.51 14.20
C ILE A 72 19.36 2.49 14.64
N ALA A 73 19.44 1.96 15.85
CA ALA A 73 18.43 1.04 16.37
C ALA A 73 17.07 1.75 16.55
N ASP A 74 17.05 2.96 17.12
CA ASP A 74 15.83 3.77 17.24
C ASP A 74 15.24 4.14 15.88
N PHE A 75 16.12 4.43 14.91
CA PHE A 75 15.73 4.68 13.53
C PHE A 75 15.10 3.44 12.87
N ALA A 76 15.72 2.27 13.04
CA ALA A 76 15.24 1.00 12.51
C ALA A 76 13.89 0.60 13.15
N LEU A 77 13.72 0.81 14.46
CA LEU A 77 12.47 0.53 15.15
C LEU A 77 11.34 1.42 14.60
N ALA A 78 11.59 2.72 14.43
CA ALA A 78 10.63 3.64 13.83
C ALA A 78 10.26 3.24 12.38
N LEU A 79 11.26 2.85 11.57
CA LEU A 79 11.05 2.37 10.20
C LEU A 79 10.25 1.07 10.16
N GLY A 80 10.55 0.11 11.02
CA GLY A 80 9.85 -1.17 11.10
C GLY A 80 8.38 -1.00 11.42
N PHE A 81 8.06 -0.14 12.40
CA PHE A 81 6.68 0.19 12.73
C PHE A 81 5.96 0.86 11.55
N GLY A 82 6.62 1.81 10.87
CA GLY A 82 6.04 2.51 9.73
C GLY A 82 5.81 1.62 8.51
N ILE A 83 6.72 0.68 8.22
CA ILE A 83 6.52 -0.32 7.15
C ILE A 83 5.32 -1.20 7.49
N PHE A 84 5.24 -1.71 8.72
CA PHE A 84 4.12 -2.57 9.14
C PHE A 84 2.76 -1.88 8.99
N VAL A 85 2.64 -0.63 9.47
CA VAL A 85 1.41 0.16 9.32
C VAL A 85 1.16 0.53 7.86
N GLY A 86 2.21 0.88 7.10
CA GLY A 86 2.12 1.30 5.70
C GLY A 86 1.65 0.17 4.77
N THR A 87 2.17 -1.04 4.94
CA THR A 87 1.77 -2.22 4.17
C THR A 87 0.30 -2.58 4.44
N TYR A 88 -0.10 -2.60 5.72
CA TYR A 88 -1.49 -2.84 6.10
C TYR A 88 -2.42 -1.77 5.53
N SER A 89 -2.06 -0.49 5.70
CA SER A 89 -2.85 0.63 5.19
C SER A 89 -3.03 0.58 3.67
N SER A 90 -1.96 0.31 2.92
CA SER A 90 -2.03 0.34 1.45
C SER A 90 -2.96 -0.75 0.89
N ILE A 91 -2.99 -1.94 1.52
CA ILE A 91 -3.83 -3.07 1.09
C ILE A 91 -5.30 -2.87 1.51
N TYR A 92 -5.55 -2.47 2.76
CA TYR A 92 -6.90 -2.42 3.32
C TYR A 92 -7.64 -1.10 3.10
N VAL A 93 -6.94 0.01 2.82
CA VAL A 93 -7.55 1.33 2.57
C VAL A 93 -7.89 1.53 1.08
N ALA A 94 -7.21 0.83 0.16
CA ALA A 94 -7.49 0.93 -1.27
C ALA A 94 -8.92 0.50 -1.64
N ALA A 95 -9.42 -0.60 -1.07
CA ALA A 95 -10.77 -1.10 -1.32
C ALA A 95 -11.90 -0.11 -0.96
N PRO A 96 -11.96 0.43 0.28
CA PRO A 96 -13.01 1.37 0.66
C PRO A 96 -12.95 2.71 -0.08
N ILE A 97 -11.76 3.20 -0.46
CA ILE A 97 -11.64 4.44 -1.26
C ILE A 97 -12.29 4.25 -2.63
N VAL A 98 -12.05 3.13 -3.29
CA VAL A 98 -12.59 2.88 -4.63
C VAL A 98 -14.11 2.69 -4.59
N ILE A 99 -14.63 1.97 -3.59
CA ILE A 99 -16.08 1.83 -3.36
C ILE A 99 -16.72 3.20 -3.06
N TRP A 100 -16.03 4.07 -2.31
CA TRP A 100 -16.49 5.44 -2.07
C TRP A 100 -16.55 6.27 -3.37
N PHE A 101 -15.57 6.10 -4.26
CA PHE A 101 -15.59 6.71 -5.60
C PHE A 101 -16.72 6.18 -6.49
N GLU A 102 -17.11 4.90 -6.37
CA GLU A 102 -18.29 4.35 -7.06
C GLU A 102 -19.57 5.07 -6.64
N LYS A 103 -19.78 5.24 -5.32
CA LYS A 103 -20.93 5.99 -4.79
C LYS A 103 -21.01 7.42 -5.32
N PHE A 104 -19.86 8.09 -5.50
CA PHE A 104 -19.79 9.43 -6.08
C PHE A 104 -20.13 9.46 -7.59
N LYS A 105 -19.73 8.44 -8.36
CA LYS A 105 -20.11 8.34 -9.78
C LYS A 105 -21.56 7.88 -9.98
N GLY A 106 -22.07 6.99 -9.13
CA GLY A 106 -23.47 6.56 -9.12
C GLY A 106 -24.45 7.70 -8.81
N ALA A 107 -24.04 8.69 -8.02
CA ALA A 107 -24.81 9.92 -7.80
C ALA A 107 -24.88 10.83 -9.03
N LYS A 108 -23.86 10.80 -9.92
CA LYS A 108 -23.82 11.59 -11.16
C LYS A 108 -24.54 10.95 -12.35
N ALA A 109 -24.88 9.67 -12.28
CA ALA A 109 -25.63 8.97 -13.33
C ALA A 109 -27.16 9.14 -13.23
N ARG A 110 -27.64 9.97 -12.29
CA ARG A 110 -29.06 10.25 -12.03
C ARG A 110 -29.45 11.73 -12.21
N ILE A 111 -28.58 12.54 -12.83
CA ILE A 111 -28.86 13.94 -13.19
C ILE A 111 -28.80 14.06 -14.71
#